data_AF-A0A1I4KVQ1-F1
#
_entry.id   AF-A0A1I4KVQ1-F1
#
_cell.length_a   1.000
_cell.length_b   1.000
_cell.length_c   1.000
_cell.angle_alpha   90.00
_cell.angle_beta   90.00
_cell.angle_gamma   90.00
#
_symmetry.space_group_name_H-M   'P 1'
#
loop_
_entity.id
_entity.type
_entity.pdbx_description
1 polymer ?
#
loop_
_entity_poly.entity_id
_entity_poly.type
_entity_poly.pdbx_seq_one_letter_code
_entity_poly.pdbx_strand_id
1 'polypeptide(L)'
;MLDRIPPQSMEAEQAVLGAMLIEREAISKVAELLRPEDCYREAHRLIYNAMLELFNKNDAVDMVTVIEFLRKEDKLEAAGGIAYVTSLANSVPTAANVLYHARIVEEKALLRQLINAATNIAGMGYEGSEEVSTILDSAEKAILSVSSRKMGGEFTPIKSIIFDAFNKIEQLYASKGSITGLSTGFKDLDKLTSGLQPSDLILIAARPSMGKTAFVLNIAQHIGIAEKKAVAFFSLEMSKEQLVQRMLCAESAIDSQRLRIGELEAKDWTKLVSGADRLSAAPIFIDDTAGITVMEMRSKARRLKIEHNLSLIIIDYLQLMQGSGKGKGSENRQQEISEISRSLKALAREINVPVIALSQLSRSVESRQVKKPMLSDLRESGSLEQDADIVAFLYRDDYYNPDSEQKNITEVIIAKHRNGPVDTVQLFFHKQFTKFSDLSKLPG
;
A
#
# COMPACT_ATOMS: atom_id res chain seq x y z
N MET A 1 -3.87 26.51 -29.96
CA MET A 1 -4.00 26.81 -28.52
C MET A 1 -3.16 28.04 -28.24
N LEU A 2 -3.72 29.02 -27.52
CA LEU A 2 -3.17 30.36 -27.31
C LEU A 2 -1.69 30.38 -26.88
N ASP A 3 -0.97 31.43 -27.30
CA ASP A 3 0.34 31.90 -26.80
C ASP A 3 0.33 32.04 -25.27
N ARG A 4 0.47 30.93 -24.56
CA ARG A 4 0.62 30.90 -23.11
C ARG A 4 2.05 30.49 -22.81
N ILE A 5 2.77 31.43 -22.20
CA ILE A 5 4.12 31.20 -21.70
C ILE A 5 4.02 30.12 -20.60
N PRO A 6 4.83 29.05 -20.65
CA PRO A 6 4.84 28.03 -19.61
C PRO A 6 5.11 28.64 -18.22
N PRO A 7 4.54 28.09 -17.14
CA PRO A 7 4.75 28.59 -15.78
C PRO A 7 6.25 28.70 -15.43
N GLN A 8 6.68 29.90 -15.03
CA GLN A 8 8.07 30.21 -14.71
C GLN A 8 8.15 31.36 -13.68
N SER A 9 9.28 31.49 -13.02
CA SER A 9 9.64 32.69 -12.26
C SER A 9 11.14 32.92 -12.40
N MET A 10 11.49 33.85 -13.29
CA MET A 10 12.88 34.13 -13.63
C MET A 10 13.62 34.76 -12.46
N GLU A 11 12.92 35.60 -11.70
CA GLU A 11 13.43 36.28 -10.52
C GLU A 11 13.76 35.28 -9.41
N ALA A 12 12.92 34.26 -9.21
CA ALA A 12 13.18 33.20 -8.24
C ALA A 12 14.37 32.32 -8.66
N GLU A 13 14.49 31.97 -9.95
CA GLU A 13 15.64 31.21 -10.46
C GLU A 13 16.94 32.01 -10.30
N GLN A 14 16.93 33.29 -10.68
CA GLN A 14 18.09 34.18 -10.49
C GLN A 14 18.45 34.27 -9.01
N ALA A 15 17.45 34.37 -8.13
CA ALA A 15 17.68 34.47 -6.71
C ALA A 15 18.31 33.21 -6.09
N VAL A 16 17.87 32.03 -6.55
CA VAL A 16 18.44 30.75 -6.13
C VAL A 16 19.91 30.64 -6.57
N LEU A 17 20.19 30.90 -7.86
CA LEU A 17 21.56 30.81 -8.38
C LEU A 17 22.50 31.86 -7.76
N GLY A 18 22.00 33.08 -7.55
CA GLY A 18 22.75 34.13 -6.85
C GLY A 18 23.10 33.73 -5.43
N ALA A 19 22.13 33.21 -4.67
CA ALA A 19 22.37 32.72 -3.31
C ALA A 19 23.40 31.58 -3.27
N MET A 20 23.35 30.66 -4.22
CA MET A 20 24.32 29.56 -4.34
C MET A 20 25.74 30.01 -4.67
N LEU A 21 25.91 31.12 -5.41
CA LEU A 21 27.22 31.73 -5.71
C LEU A 21 27.83 32.46 -4.51
N ILE A 22 27.01 32.89 -3.54
CA ILE A 22 27.43 33.64 -2.36
C ILE A 22 27.72 32.69 -1.19
N GLU A 23 26.83 31.72 -0.94
CA GLU A 23 26.92 30.81 0.21
C GLU A 23 26.93 29.35 -0.24
N ARG A 24 28.03 28.65 0.08
CA ARG A 24 28.17 27.21 -0.22
C ARG A 24 27.08 26.35 0.42
N GLU A 25 26.59 26.70 1.62
CA GLU A 25 25.50 25.96 2.27
C GLU A 25 24.17 26.05 1.52
N ALA A 26 23.94 27.12 0.76
CA ALA A 26 22.74 27.29 -0.04
C ALA A 26 22.66 26.21 -1.12
N ILE A 27 23.81 25.76 -1.65
CA ILE A 27 23.89 24.69 -2.66
C ILE A 27 23.28 23.40 -2.12
N SER A 28 23.65 22.98 -0.89
CA SER A 28 23.13 21.75 -0.29
C SER A 28 21.62 21.83 -0.07
N LYS A 29 21.14 22.95 0.49
CA LYS A 29 19.72 23.20 0.76
C LYS A 29 18.88 23.22 -0.53
N VAL A 30 19.43 23.76 -1.62
CA VAL A 30 18.76 23.82 -2.91
C VAL A 30 18.78 22.47 -3.61
N ALA A 31 19.88 21.72 -3.52
CA ALA A 31 20.02 20.39 -4.12
C ALA A 31 19.03 19.35 -3.55
N GLU A 32 18.57 19.54 -2.32
CA GLU A 32 17.49 18.74 -1.71
C GLU A 32 16.13 18.96 -2.39
N LEU A 33 15.87 20.17 -2.91
CA LEU A 33 14.55 20.56 -3.45
C LEU A 33 14.48 20.61 -4.97
N LEU A 34 15.58 20.99 -5.62
CA LEU A 34 15.63 21.31 -7.05
C LEU A 34 16.69 20.51 -7.78
N ARG A 35 16.37 20.12 -9.01
CA ARG A 35 17.32 19.60 -9.99
C ARG A 35 17.58 20.63 -11.09
N PRO A 36 18.71 20.56 -11.82
CA PRO A 36 18.98 21.49 -12.93
C PRO A 36 17.84 21.60 -13.94
N GLU A 37 17.12 20.53 -14.21
CA GLU A 37 16.01 20.51 -15.18
C GLU A 37 14.79 21.34 -14.73
N ASP A 38 14.74 21.71 -13.44
CA ASP A 38 13.68 22.54 -12.86
C ASP A 38 13.82 24.01 -13.18
N CYS A 39 14.99 24.46 -13.61
CA CYS A 39 15.11 25.80 -14.16
C CYS A 39 14.42 25.84 -15.53
N TYR A 40 13.63 26.87 -15.77
CA TYR A 40 13.00 27.09 -17.07
C TYR A 40 14.04 27.49 -18.12
N ARG A 41 14.94 28.42 -17.77
CA ARG A 41 15.94 28.95 -18.70
C ARG A 41 17.12 27.99 -18.82
N GLU A 42 17.50 27.67 -20.05
CA GLU A 42 18.65 26.79 -20.33
C GLU A 42 19.95 27.29 -19.69
N ALA A 43 20.22 28.61 -19.80
CA ALA A 43 21.36 29.23 -19.13
C ALA A 43 21.40 28.94 -17.62
N HIS A 44 20.25 28.98 -16.93
CA HIS A 44 20.17 28.67 -15.51
C HIS A 44 20.43 27.20 -15.22
N ARG A 45 19.97 26.28 -16.10
CA ARG A 45 20.29 24.84 -16.00
C ARG A 45 21.80 24.60 -16.07
N LEU A 46 22.46 25.21 -17.06
CA LEU A 46 23.90 25.07 -17.27
C LEU A 46 24.68 25.59 -16.07
N ILE A 47 24.31 26.76 -15.56
CA ILE A 47 24.94 27.38 -14.39
C ILE A 47 24.70 26.54 -13.13
N TYR A 48 23.48 26.05 -12.90
CA TYR A 48 23.18 25.18 -11.76
C TYR A 48 23.97 23.86 -11.85
N ASN A 49 23.99 23.21 -13.01
CA ASN A 49 24.75 21.97 -13.19
C ASN A 49 26.25 22.16 -12.94
N ALA A 50 26.83 23.26 -13.43
CA ALA A 50 28.23 23.61 -13.15
C ALA A 50 28.50 23.76 -11.64
N MET A 51 27.61 24.43 -10.90
CA MET A 51 27.74 24.55 -9.45
C MET A 51 27.67 23.20 -8.74
N LEU A 52 26.74 22.31 -9.15
CA LEU A 52 26.63 20.96 -8.58
C LEU A 52 27.87 20.12 -8.86
N GLU A 53 28.42 20.18 -10.08
CA GLU A 53 29.63 19.43 -10.42
C GLU A 53 30.85 19.88 -9.63
N LEU A 54 31.06 21.19 -9.49
CA LEU A 54 32.11 21.76 -8.64
C LEU A 54 31.90 21.38 -7.17
N PHE A 55 30.67 21.49 -6.67
CA PHE A 55 30.32 21.13 -5.31
C PHE A 55 30.60 19.64 -5.02
N ASN A 56 30.25 18.74 -5.95
CA ASN A 56 30.48 17.30 -5.85
C ASN A 56 31.97 16.93 -5.91
N LYS A 57 32.79 17.72 -6.61
CA LYS A 57 34.25 17.59 -6.63
C LYS A 57 34.92 18.19 -5.39
N ASN A 58 34.14 18.74 -4.46
CA ASN A 58 34.59 19.50 -3.28
C ASN A 58 35.39 20.77 -3.61
N ASP A 59 35.27 21.28 -4.84
CA ASP A 59 35.88 22.53 -5.25
C ASP A 59 35.13 23.74 -4.68
N ALA A 60 35.79 24.90 -4.65
CA ALA A 60 35.13 26.15 -4.29
C ALA A 60 34.08 26.50 -5.36
N VAL A 61 32.86 26.81 -4.92
CA VAL A 61 31.79 27.26 -5.81
C VAL A 61 31.60 28.75 -5.58
N ASP A 62 32.15 29.54 -6.49
CA ASP A 62 32.03 30.99 -6.53
C ASP A 62 31.94 31.45 -7.99
N MET A 63 31.77 32.75 -8.20
CA MET A 63 31.64 33.32 -9.53
C MET A 63 32.82 32.97 -10.45
N VAL A 64 34.05 33.01 -9.93
CA VAL A 64 35.26 32.80 -10.74
C VAL A 64 35.36 31.34 -11.14
N THR A 65 35.17 30.42 -10.19
CA THR A 65 35.26 28.98 -10.46
C THR A 65 34.16 28.49 -11.40
N VAL A 66 32.93 28.99 -11.25
CA VAL A 66 31.82 28.66 -12.15
C VAL A 66 32.09 29.18 -13.57
N ILE A 67 32.62 30.40 -13.73
CA ILE A 67 32.97 30.95 -15.05
C ILE A 67 34.06 30.14 -15.73
N GLU A 68 35.14 29.80 -15.00
CA GLU A 68 36.24 28.98 -15.53
C GLU A 68 35.76 27.58 -15.90
N PHE A 69 34.90 26.98 -15.07
CA PHE A 69 34.30 25.68 -15.35
C PHE A 69 33.46 25.70 -16.63
N LEU A 70 32.55 26.67 -16.75
CA LEU A 70 31.71 26.84 -17.93
C LEU A 70 32.53 27.16 -19.19
N ARG A 71 33.63 27.90 -19.06
CA ARG A 71 34.55 28.20 -20.17
C ARG A 71 35.28 26.94 -20.64
N LYS A 72 35.80 26.14 -19.72
CA LYS A 72 36.50 24.89 -20.03
C LYS A 72 35.60 23.89 -20.76
N GLU A 73 34.31 23.92 -20.46
CA GLU A 73 33.28 23.08 -21.06
C GLU A 73 32.65 23.68 -22.33
N ASP A 74 33.16 24.81 -22.85
CA ASP A 74 32.60 25.55 -24.00
C ASP A 74 31.10 25.93 -23.84
N LYS A 75 30.62 26.08 -22.60
CA LYS A 75 29.22 26.39 -22.25
C LYS A 75 29.02 27.83 -21.77
N LEU A 76 30.09 28.62 -21.61
CA LEU A 76 30.03 29.97 -21.02
C LEU A 76 29.11 30.93 -21.81
N GLU A 77 29.22 30.94 -23.13
CA GLU A 77 28.40 31.80 -23.98
C GLU A 77 26.91 31.40 -23.93
N ALA A 78 26.62 30.09 -23.94
CA ALA A 78 25.27 29.57 -23.78
C ALA A 78 24.65 29.87 -22.40
N ALA A 79 25.50 29.99 -21.37
CA ALA A 79 25.12 30.43 -20.04
C ALA A 79 24.87 31.96 -19.92
N GLY A 80 25.06 32.73 -21.00
CA GLY A 80 24.88 34.19 -21.01
C GLY A 80 26.16 34.99 -20.78
N GLY A 81 27.32 34.33 -20.77
CA GLY A 81 28.62 34.97 -20.64
C GLY A 81 28.95 35.46 -19.23
N ILE A 82 30.15 36.03 -19.10
CA ILE A 82 30.69 36.52 -17.82
C ILE A 82 29.74 37.53 -17.18
N ALA A 83 29.26 38.51 -17.95
CA ALA A 83 28.40 39.58 -17.44
C ALA A 83 27.12 39.06 -16.79
N TYR A 84 26.55 37.96 -17.29
CA TYR A 84 25.34 37.37 -16.73
C TYR A 84 25.59 36.62 -15.43
N VAL A 85 26.64 35.80 -15.35
CA VAL A 85 27.00 35.11 -14.10
C VAL A 85 27.34 36.14 -13.01
N THR A 86 28.02 37.23 -13.38
CA THR A 86 28.29 38.35 -12.46
C THR A 86 27.01 39.04 -11.98
N SER A 87 26.01 39.21 -12.84
CA SER A 87 24.75 39.84 -12.43
C SER A 87 23.93 38.95 -11.50
N LEU A 88 23.98 37.63 -11.65
CA LEU A 88 23.33 36.68 -10.74
C LEU A 88 23.84 36.81 -9.31
N ALA A 89 25.16 36.88 -9.11
CA ALA A 89 25.73 37.05 -7.78
C ALA A 89 25.33 38.39 -7.13
N ASN A 90 25.07 39.43 -7.94
CA ASN A 90 24.64 40.73 -7.46
C ASN A 90 23.10 40.85 -7.31
N SER A 91 22.34 39.84 -7.74
CA SER A 91 20.87 39.89 -7.73
C SER A 91 20.26 39.66 -6.35
N VAL A 92 21.00 39.07 -5.42
CA VAL A 92 20.52 38.76 -4.07
C VAL A 92 21.54 39.19 -3.01
N PRO A 93 21.12 39.98 -2.02
CA PRO A 93 22.03 40.44 -0.96
C PRO A 93 22.33 39.38 0.12
N THR A 94 21.48 38.34 0.29
CA THR A 94 21.63 37.31 1.33
C THR A 94 21.07 35.94 0.89
N ALA A 95 21.67 34.81 1.29
CA ALA A 95 21.09 33.50 0.99
C ALA A 95 19.99 33.04 1.96
N ALA A 96 19.62 33.86 2.96
CA ALA A 96 18.68 33.50 4.03
C ALA A 96 17.32 32.96 3.52
N ASN A 97 16.82 33.48 2.40
CA ASN A 97 15.52 33.11 1.83
C ASN A 97 15.62 32.10 0.67
N VAL A 98 16.78 31.48 0.45
CA VAL A 98 17.00 30.59 -0.71
C VAL A 98 16.00 29.44 -0.79
N LEU A 99 15.61 28.86 0.34
CA LEU A 99 14.61 27.78 0.40
C LEU A 99 13.22 28.25 -0.06
N TYR A 100 12.85 29.50 0.24
CA TYR A 100 11.57 30.06 -0.20
C TYR A 100 11.57 30.26 -1.72
N HIS A 101 12.63 30.83 -2.28
CA HIS A 101 12.78 30.98 -3.73
C HIS A 101 12.86 29.63 -4.45
N ALA A 102 13.56 28.65 -3.87
CA ALA A 102 13.66 27.31 -4.41
C ALA A 102 12.28 26.63 -4.52
N ARG A 103 11.42 26.78 -3.50
CA ARG A 103 10.03 26.27 -3.54
C ARG A 103 9.19 26.92 -4.64
N ILE A 104 9.39 28.21 -4.92
CA ILE A 104 8.70 28.87 -6.04
C ILE A 104 9.12 28.23 -7.37
N VAL A 105 10.42 28.01 -7.57
CA VAL A 105 10.93 27.35 -8.79
C VAL A 105 10.41 25.92 -8.90
N GLU A 106 10.39 25.17 -7.78
CA GLU A 106 9.86 23.81 -7.70
C GLU A 106 8.38 23.76 -8.12
N GLU A 107 7.56 24.66 -7.56
CA GLU A 107 6.15 24.76 -7.89
C GLU A 107 5.94 25.03 -9.39
N LYS A 108 6.70 25.96 -9.98
CA LYS A 108 6.60 26.25 -11.41
C LYS A 108 7.10 25.08 -12.26
N ALA A 109 8.14 24.37 -11.84
CA ALA A 109 8.62 23.17 -12.52
C ALA A 109 7.57 22.05 -12.52
N LEU A 110 6.91 21.81 -11.38
CA LEU A 110 5.83 20.83 -11.27
C LEU A 110 4.65 21.18 -12.19
N LEU A 111 4.25 22.46 -12.25
CA LEU A 111 3.20 22.91 -13.16
C LEU A 111 3.58 22.68 -14.64
N ARG A 112 4.85 22.93 -15.02
CA ARG A 112 5.32 22.65 -16.39
C ARG A 112 5.31 21.15 -16.70
N GLN A 113 5.76 20.31 -15.76
CA GLN A 113 5.72 18.85 -15.92
C GLN A 113 4.28 18.34 -16.08
N LEU A 114 3.34 18.88 -15.31
CA LEU A 114 1.92 18.56 -15.44
C LEU A 114 1.37 18.93 -16.83
N ILE A 115 1.71 20.12 -17.34
CA ILE A 115 1.30 20.57 -18.68
C ILE A 115 1.88 19.65 -19.76
N ASN A 116 3.16 19.27 -19.64
CA ASN A 116 3.81 18.36 -20.58
C ASN A 116 3.16 16.96 -20.55
N ALA A 117 2.89 16.43 -19.36
CA ALA A 117 2.19 15.16 -19.19
C ALA A 117 0.80 15.20 -19.83
N ALA A 118 0.01 16.24 -19.57
CA ALA A 118 -1.31 16.41 -20.18
C ALA A 118 -1.25 16.54 -21.71
N THR A 119 -0.26 17.25 -22.24
CA THR A 119 -0.06 17.41 -23.69
C THR A 119 0.32 16.08 -24.35
N ASN A 120 1.21 15.31 -23.73
CA ASN A 120 1.58 13.98 -24.20
C ASN A 120 0.37 13.03 -24.18
N ILE A 121 -0.44 13.06 -23.12
CA ILE A 121 -1.67 12.25 -23.02
C ILE A 121 -2.66 12.61 -24.11
N ALA A 122 -2.86 13.90 -24.36
CA ALA A 122 -3.71 14.35 -25.46
C ALA A 122 -3.16 13.86 -26.82
N GLY A 123 -1.84 13.94 -27.03
CA GLY A 123 -1.17 13.42 -28.23
C GLY A 123 -1.41 11.94 -28.47
N MET A 124 -1.20 11.10 -27.44
CA MET A 124 -1.48 9.65 -27.50
C MET A 124 -2.95 9.37 -27.88
N GLY A 125 -3.89 10.17 -27.35
CA GLY A 125 -5.31 10.04 -27.67
C GLY A 125 -5.66 10.38 -29.13
N TYR A 126 -4.93 11.30 -29.77
CA TYR A 126 -5.14 11.66 -31.18
C TYR A 126 -4.45 10.70 -32.15
N GLU A 127 -3.28 10.14 -31.80
CA GLU A 127 -2.54 9.20 -32.66
C GLU A 127 -3.25 7.85 -32.82
N GLY A 128 -3.90 7.34 -31.76
CA GLY A 128 -4.79 6.17 -31.83
C GLY A 128 -4.16 4.87 -32.35
N SER A 129 -2.82 4.76 -32.32
CA SER A 129 -2.05 3.66 -32.89
C SER A 129 -1.89 2.46 -31.96
N GLU A 130 -2.21 2.61 -30.67
CA GLU A 130 -2.06 1.60 -29.62
C GLU A 130 -3.42 1.16 -29.05
N GLU A 131 -3.44 0.00 -28.38
CA GLU A 131 -4.62 -0.43 -27.61
C GLU A 131 -4.95 0.58 -26.50
N VAL A 132 -6.24 0.88 -26.33
CA VAL A 132 -6.75 1.86 -25.36
C VAL A 132 -6.25 1.60 -23.94
N SER A 133 -6.13 0.33 -23.53
CA SER A 133 -5.57 -0.07 -22.22
C SER A 133 -4.13 0.42 -22.03
N THR A 134 -3.28 0.30 -23.05
CA THR A 134 -1.87 0.74 -23.02
C THR A 134 -1.76 2.27 -22.94
N ILE A 135 -2.65 2.97 -23.64
CA ILE A 135 -2.74 4.44 -23.58
C ILE A 135 -3.15 4.90 -22.17
N LEU A 136 -4.13 4.23 -21.56
CA LEU A 136 -4.58 4.52 -20.19
C LEU A 136 -3.47 4.25 -19.16
N ASP A 137 -2.76 3.12 -19.25
CA ASP A 137 -1.62 2.80 -18.38
C ASP A 137 -0.49 3.83 -18.51
N SER A 138 -0.20 4.26 -19.73
CA SER A 138 0.83 5.26 -20.01
C SER A 138 0.44 6.64 -19.48
N ALA A 139 -0.84 7.00 -19.58
CA ALA A 139 -1.38 8.22 -19.01
C ALA A 139 -1.32 8.21 -17.47
N GLU A 140 -1.67 7.09 -16.84
CA GLU A 140 -1.58 6.94 -15.38
C GLU A 140 -0.13 7.08 -14.91
N LYS A 141 0.83 6.42 -15.58
CA LYS A 141 2.27 6.55 -15.29
C LYS A 141 2.76 7.99 -15.44
N ALA A 142 2.36 8.68 -16.53
CA ALA A 142 2.78 10.05 -16.78
C ALA A 142 2.31 11.01 -15.67
N ILE A 143 1.04 10.92 -15.26
CA ILE A 143 0.49 11.74 -14.15
C ILE A 143 1.15 11.38 -12.81
N LEU A 144 1.34 10.09 -12.52
CA LEU A 144 1.97 9.65 -11.28
C LEU A 144 3.42 10.14 -11.14
N SER A 145 4.17 10.22 -12.24
CA SER A 145 5.55 10.70 -12.25
C SER A 145 5.68 12.16 -11.77
N VAL A 146 4.65 12.99 -12.01
CA VAL A 146 4.58 14.38 -11.53
C VAL A 146 4.38 14.44 -10.01
N SER A 147 3.63 13.48 -9.45
CA SER A 147 3.31 13.43 -8.01
C SER A 147 4.39 12.79 -7.13
N SER A 148 5.21 11.90 -7.70
CA SER A 148 6.08 10.98 -6.93
C SER A 148 7.51 11.51 -6.67
N ARG A 149 7.79 12.78 -6.97
CA ARG A 149 9.11 13.39 -6.75
C ARG A 149 9.55 13.47 -5.28
N LYS A 150 8.61 13.32 -4.33
CA LYS A 150 8.85 13.36 -2.88
C LYS A 150 9.24 12.02 -2.24
N MET A 151 9.38 10.93 -3.00
CA MET A 151 9.53 9.57 -2.44
C MET A 151 10.96 9.00 -2.49
N GLY A 152 11.98 9.83 -2.27
CA GLY A 152 13.29 9.35 -1.82
C GLY A 152 13.30 9.33 -0.30
N GLY A 153 13.35 8.16 0.32
CA GLY A 153 13.44 8.06 1.79
C GLY A 153 14.78 8.61 2.27
N GLU A 154 14.76 9.81 2.85
CA GLU A 154 15.94 10.40 3.49
C GLU A 154 16.26 9.66 4.80
N PHE A 155 17.56 9.63 5.16
CA PHE A 155 17.96 9.17 6.48
C PHE A 155 17.37 10.08 7.54
N THR A 156 16.46 9.55 8.37
CA THR A 156 15.87 10.29 9.47
C THR A 156 16.72 10.10 10.73
N PRO A 157 17.27 11.18 11.35
CA PRO A 157 18.05 11.06 12.58
C PRO A 157 17.24 10.41 13.70
N ILE A 158 17.83 9.46 14.45
CA ILE A 158 17.10 8.74 15.52
C ILE A 158 16.46 9.68 16.55
N LYS A 159 17.08 10.85 16.79
CA LYS A 159 16.58 11.87 17.71
C LYS A 159 15.17 12.37 17.36
N SER A 160 14.82 12.50 16.08
CA SER A 160 13.46 12.92 15.70
C SER A 160 12.44 11.81 15.91
N ILE A 161 12.84 10.55 15.72
CA ILE A 161 11.95 9.37 15.86
C ILE A 161 11.70 9.03 17.34
N ILE A 162 12.68 9.26 18.22
CA ILE A 162 12.59 8.92 19.65
C ILE A 162 11.38 9.62 20.31
N PHE A 163 11.17 10.91 20.04
CA PHE A 163 10.03 11.63 20.62
C PHE A 163 8.68 11.03 20.20
N ASP A 164 8.52 10.71 18.92
CA ASP A 164 7.30 10.06 18.42
C ASP A 164 7.09 8.67 19.02
N ALA A 165 8.18 7.91 19.20
CA ALA A 165 8.14 6.60 19.85
C ALA A 165 7.69 6.70 21.31
N PHE A 166 8.23 7.66 22.08
CA PHE A 166 7.83 7.90 23.47
C PHE A 166 6.38 8.34 23.59
N ASN A 167 5.93 9.26 22.74
CA ASN A 167 4.52 9.68 22.68
C ASN A 167 3.58 8.48 22.44
N LYS A 168 3.98 7.56 21.55
CA LYS A 168 3.21 6.35 21.27
C LYS A 168 3.19 5.40 22.48
N ILE A 169 4.31 5.25 23.20
CA ILE A 169 4.37 4.45 24.43
C ILE A 169 3.48 5.06 25.53
N GLU A 170 3.49 6.37 25.70
CA GLU A 170 2.62 7.06 26.68
C GLU A 170 1.14 6.83 26.38
N GLN A 171 0.74 6.93 25.10
CA GLN A 171 -0.63 6.61 24.67
C GLN A 171 -1.02 5.17 25.01
N LEU A 172 -0.12 4.20 24.77
CA LEU A 172 -0.34 2.78 25.09
C LEU A 172 -0.41 2.52 26.60
N TYR A 173 0.41 3.22 27.39
CA TYR A 173 0.36 3.14 28.84
C TYR A 173 -0.95 3.68 29.40
N ALA A 174 -1.42 4.80 28.86
CA ALA A 174 -2.70 5.41 29.25
C ALA A 174 -3.91 4.51 28.92
N SER A 175 -3.84 3.73 27.84
CA SER A 175 -4.95 2.89 27.36
C SER A 175 -5.09 1.52 28.04
N LYS A 176 -4.27 1.23 29.08
CA LYS A 176 -4.36 0.05 29.99
C LYS A 176 -4.85 -1.25 29.33
N GLY A 177 -4.04 -1.81 28.43
CA GLY A 177 -4.28 -3.14 27.87
C GLY A 177 -5.32 -3.19 26.75
N SER A 178 -5.67 -2.05 26.16
CA SER A 178 -6.41 -2.00 24.89
C SER A 178 -5.61 -2.65 23.76
N ILE A 179 -6.31 -3.36 22.88
CA ILE A 179 -5.77 -3.85 21.60
C ILE A 179 -5.19 -2.65 20.83
N THR A 180 -3.93 -2.76 20.40
CA THR A 180 -3.18 -1.65 19.79
C THR A 180 -3.48 -1.52 18.29
N GLY A 181 -3.75 -2.65 17.65
CA GLY A 181 -4.20 -2.73 16.27
C GLY A 181 -5.73 -2.80 16.14
N LEU A 182 -6.18 -3.21 14.96
CA LEU A 182 -7.58 -3.44 14.65
C LEU A 182 -8.04 -4.79 15.27
N SER A 183 -9.15 -4.80 16.01
CA SER A 183 -9.62 -6.03 16.65
C SER A 183 -10.20 -6.98 15.61
N THR A 184 -9.83 -8.26 15.69
CA THR A 184 -10.36 -9.32 14.83
C THR A 184 -11.75 -9.77 15.27
N GLY A 185 -12.14 -9.45 16.51
CA GLY A 185 -13.37 -9.92 17.15
C GLY A 185 -13.22 -11.28 17.85
N PHE A 186 -12.03 -11.89 17.78
CA PHE A 186 -11.66 -13.12 18.48
C PHE A 186 -10.67 -12.78 19.59
N LYS A 187 -11.11 -12.89 20.85
CA LYS A 187 -10.37 -12.37 22.01
C LYS A 187 -9.00 -13.00 22.16
N ASP A 188 -8.91 -14.31 21.97
CA ASP A 188 -7.66 -15.06 22.15
C ASP A 188 -6.67 -14.75 21.01
N LEU A 189 -7.18 -14.51 19.79
CA LEU A 189 -6.37 -14.08 18.65
C LEU A 189 -5.88 -12.65 18.82
N ASP A 190 -6.75 -11.75 19.28
CA ASP A 190 -6.41 -10.36 19.55
C ASP A 190 -5.40 -10.23 20.70
N LYS A 191 -5.51 -11.08 21.72
CA LYS A 191 -4.51 -11.16 22.79
C LYS A 191 -3.15 -11.60 22.27
N LEU A 192 -3.13 -12.57 21.35
CA LEU A 192 -1.89 -13.11 20.79
C LEU A 192 -1.22 -12.12 19.82
N THR A 193 -2.02 -11.42 19.01
CA THR A 193 -1.53 -10.53 17.93
C THR A 193 -1.49 -9.05 18.33
N SER A 194 -2.09 -8.69 19.46
CA SER A 194 -2.43 -7.30 19.82
C SER A 194 -3.30 -6.61 18.76
N GLY A 195 -4.09 -7.38 18.00
CA GLY A 195 -4.89 -6.91 16.86
C GLY A 195 -4.07 -6.78 15.57
N LEU A 196 -4.75 -6.50 14.47
CA LEU A 196 -4.12 -6.33 13.16
C LEU A 196 -3.43 -4.96 13.08
N GLN A 197 -2.11 -4.97 12.98
CA GLN A 197 -1.32 -3.74 13.01
C GLN A 197 -1.34 -3.02 11.64
N PRO A 198 -1.39 -1.68 11.62
CA PRO A 198 -1.17 -0.91 10.41
C PRO A 198 0.15 -1.28 9.74
N SER A 199 0.18 -1.26 8.41
CA SER A 199 1.35 -1.60 7.59
C SER A 199 1.77 -3.08 7.57
N ASP A 200 1.09 -3.96 8.30
CA ASP A 200 1.38 -5.40 8.28
C ASP A 200 0.70 -6.11 7.10
N LEU A 201 1.42 -7.08 6.55
CA LEU A 201 0.91 -8.09 5.63
C LEU A 201 0.68 -9.38 6.43
N ILE A 202 -0.58 -9.77 6.55
CA ILE A 202 -1.04 -10.96 7.27
C ILE A 202 -1.42 -12.02 6.25
N LEU A 203 -0.66 -13.12 6.22
CA LEU A 203 -0.96 -14.25 5.35
C LEU A 203 -1.79 -15.28 6.13
N ILE A 204 -2.96 -15.64 5.61
CA ILE A 204 -3.77 -16.73 6.15
C ILE A 204 -3.84 -17.83 5.09
N ALA A 205 -3.32 -19.00 5.44
CA ALA A 205 -3.27 -20.12 4.54
C ALA A 205 -3.98 -21.36 5.07
N ALA A 206 -4.65 -22.08 4.17
CA ALA A 206 -5.36 -23.30 4.53
C ALA A 206 -5.54 -24.20 3.32
N ARG A 207 -5.89 -25.46 3.56
CA ARG A 207 -6.43 -26.35 2.54
C ARG A 207 -7.88 -25.94 2.18
N PRO A 208 -8.38 -26.33 1.00
CA PRO A 208 -9.80 -26.19 0.66
C PRO A 208 -10.71 -26.74 1.77
N SER A 209 -11.89 -26.16 1.94
CA SER A 209 -12.89 -26.57 2.94
C SER A 209 -12.53 -26.37 4.41
N MET A 210 -11.36 -25.78 4.73
CA MET A 210 -10.95 -25.47 6.11
C MET A 210 -11.61 -24.20 6.70
N GLY A 211 -12.39 -23.46 5.90
CA GLY A 211 -13.12 -22.28 6.38
C GLY A 211 -12.38 -20.94 6.25
N LYS A 212 -11.36 -20.86 5.38
CA LYS A 212 -10.53 -19.66 5.14
C LYS A 212 -11.32 -18.40 4.80
N THR A 213 -12.18 -18.46 3.78
CA THR A 213 -13.07 -17.34 3.41
C THR A 213 -14.04 -17.01 4.55
N ALA A 214 -14.63 -18.01 5.20
CA ALA A 214 -15.54 -17.78 6.32
C ALA A 214 -14.84 -17.06 7.48
N PHE A 215 -13.60 -17.43 7.80
CA PHE A 215 -12.81 -16.81 8.84
C PHE A 215 -12.58 -15.31 8.59
N VAL A 216 -12.09 -14.94 7.39
CA VAL A 216 -11.87 -13.51 7.07
C VAL A 216 -13.16 -12.72 6.90
N LEU A 217 -14.26 -13.35 6.45
CA LEU A 217 -15.57 -12.71 6.44
C LEU A 217 -16.07 -12.39 7.85
N ASN A 218 -15.78 -13.24 8.84
CA ASN A 218 -16.16 -12.98 10.24
C ASN A 218 -15.36 -11.79 10.81
N ILE A 219 -14.06 -11.69 10.48
CA ILE A 219 -13.22 -10.53 10.82
C ILE A 219 -13.75 -9.25 10.14
N ALA A 220 -14.03 -9.31 8.83
CA ALA A 220 -14.57 -8.18 8.07
C ALA A 220 -15.90 -7.68 8.65
N GLN A 221 -16.80 -8.60 9.01
CA GLN A 221 -18.08 -8.27 9.63
C GLN A 221 -17.90 -7.65 11.01
N HIS A 222 -17.00 -8.15 11.85
CA HIS A 222 -16.72 -7.54 13.15
C HIS A 222 -16.25 -6.08 12.99
N ILE A 223 -15.28 -5.85 12.11
CA ILE A 223 -14.71 -4.52 11.88
C ILE A 223 -15.73 -3.57 11.23
N GLY A 224 -16.48 -4.04 10.25
CA GLY A 224 -17.48 -3.24 9.55
C GLY A 224 -18.72 -2.95 10.40
N ILE A 225 -19.26 -3.94 11.11
CA ILE A 225 -20.52 -3.81 11.85
C ILE A 225 -20.28 -3.28 13.26
N ALA A 226 -19.36 -3.90 14.02
CA ALA A 226 -19.15 -3.56 15.43
C ALA A 226 -18.23 -2.35 15.60
N GLU A 227 -17.12 -2.28 14.86
CA GLU A 227 -16.19 -1.15 14.94
C GLU A 227 -16.54 0.01 13.99
N LYS A 228 -17.44 -0.21 13.03
CA LYS A 228 -17.85 0.78 12.01
C LYS A 228 -16.68 1.35 11.21
N LYS A 229 -15.69 0.52 10.92
CA LYS A 229 -14.48 0.90 10.17
C LYS A 229 -14.51 0.32 8.76
N ALA A 230 -14.01 1.10 7.81
CA ALA A 230 -14.07 0.73 6.40
C ALA A 230 -13.19 -0.47 6.05
N VAL A 231 -13.76 -1.47 5.38
CA VAL A 231 -13.08 -2.70 4.94
C VAL A 231 -13.22 -2.85 3.43
N ALA A 232 -12.11 -3.06 2.72
CA ALA A 232 -12.10 -3.44 1.31
C ALA A 232 -11.89 -4.96 1.19
N PHE A 233 -12.76 -5.64 0.47
CA PHE A 233 -12.72 -7.09 0.25
C PHE A 233 -12.62 -7.38 -1.25
N PHE A 234 -11.46 -7.85 -1.69
CA PHE A 234 -11.22 -8.30 -3.06
C PHE A 234 -11.47 -9.81 -3.15
N SER A 235 -12.55 -10.20 -3.81
CA SER A 235 -12.97 -11.59 -3.97
C SER A 235 -12.69 -12.07 -5.38
N LEU A 236 -11.68 -12.92 -5.53
CA LEU A 236 -11.22 -13.43 -6.81
C LEU A 236 -11.80 -14.81 -7.12
N GLU A 237 -12.26 -15.53 -6.10
CA GLU A 237 -12.85 -16.87 -6.23
C GLU A 237 -14.38 -16.86 -6.24
N MET A 238 -15.01 -16.02 -5.39
CA MET A 238 -16.46 -16.00 -5.19
C MET A 238 -17.10 -14.70 -5.68
N SER A 239 -18.36 -14.75 -6.10
CA SER A 239 -19.11 -13.52 -6.43
C SER A 239 -19.48 -12.75 -5.17
N LYS A 240 -19.69 -11.44 -5.30
CA LYS A 240 -20.13 -10.58 -4.19
C LYS A 240 -21.45 -11.05 -3.57
N GLU A 241 -22.39 -11.57 -4.36
CA GLU A 241 -23.68 -12.08 -3.87
C GLU A 241 -23.48 -13.30 -2.97
N GLN A 242 -22.58 -14.22 -3.34
CA GLN A 242 -22.27 -15.40 -2.52
C GLN A 242 -21.61 -15.01 -1.19
N LEU A 243 -20.74 -14.00 -1.19
CA LEU A 243 -20.14 -13.48 0.04
C LEU A 243 -21.18 -12.82 0.94
N VAL A 244 -22.04 -11.95 0.39
CA VAL A 244 -23.11 -11.29 1.14
C VAL A 244 -24.07 -12.32 1.73
N GLN A 245 -24.44 -13.37 0.99
CA GLN A 245 -25.28 -14.45 1.51
C GLN A 245 -24.64 -15.13 2.74
N ARG A 246 -23.33 -15.38 2.71
CA ARG A 246 -22.60 -15.95 3.85
C ARG A 246 -22.52 -15.00 5.04
N MET A 247 -22.29 -13.71 4.80
CA MET A 247 -22.34 -12.69 5.85
C MET A 247 -23.72 -12.66 6.51
N LEU A 248 -24.79 -12.66 5.71
CA LEU A 248 -26.16 -12.72 6.23
C LEU A 248 -26.40 -13.98 7.08
N CYS A 249 -25.95 -15.16 6.65
CA CYS A 249 -26.08 -16.39 7.44
C CYS A 249 -25.36 -16.27 8.80
N ALA A 250 -24.14 -15.74 8.80
CA ALA A 250 -23.33 -15.58 10.01
C ALA A 250 -23.92 -14.54 10.97
N GLU A 251 -24.48 -13.45 10.42
CA GLU A 251 -25.05 -12.34 11.19
C GLU A 251 -26.44 -12.67 11.75
N SER A 252 -27.27 -13.37 10.97
CA SER A 252 -28.65 -13.74 11.34
C SER A 252 -28.75 -15.10 12.05
N ALA A 253 -27.66 -15.88 12.11
CA ALA A 253 -27.64 -17.26 12.61
C ALA A 253 -28.69 -18.15 11.94
N ILE A 254 -28.71 -18.10 10.60
CA ILE A 254 -29.58 -18.91 9.74
C ILE A 254 -28.74 -19.92 8.98
N ASP A 255 -29.24 -21.14 8.90
CA ASP A 255 -28.57 -22.23 8.19
C ASP A 255 -28.39 -21.87 6.70
N SER A 256 -27.14 -21.98 6.24
CA SER A 256 -26.75 -21.61 4.89
C SER A 256 -27.33 -22.51 3.80
N GLN A 257 -27.60 -23.79 4.08
CA GLN A 257 -28.27 -24.69 3.15
C GLN A 257 -29.73 -24.29 3.02
N ARG A 258 -30.42 -24.09 4.16
CA ARG A 258 -31.81 -23.66 4.20
C ARG A 258 -32.03 -22.34 3.47
N LEU A 259 -31.16 -21.35 3.70
CA LEU A 259 -31.22 -20.08 2.97
C LEU A 259 -31.02 -20.29 1.46
N ARG A 260 -30.10 -21.16 1.05
CA ARG A 260 -29.82 -21.43 -0.37
C ARG A 260 -30.99 -22.11 -1.10
N ILE A 261 -31.70 -23.02 -0.43
CA ILE A 261 -32.84 -23.73 -1.01
C ILE A 261 -34.18 -23.02 -0.78
N GLY A 262 -34.18 -21.89 -0.06
CA GLY A 262 -35.39 -21.09 0.21
C GLY A 262 -36.28 -21.65 1.32
N GLU A 263 -35.80 -22.61 2.12
CA GLU A 263 -36.55 -23.21 3.24
C GLU A 263 -36.48 -22.34 4.51
N LEU A 264 -37.16 -21.19 4.45
CA LEU A 264 -37.20 -20.22 5.53
C LEU A 264 -38.54 -20.24 6.26
N GLU A 265 -38.50 -20.20 7.59
CA GLU A 265 -39.68 -19.99 8.42
C GLU A 265 -39.97 -18.49 8.56
N ALA A 266 -41.20 -18.12 8.96
CA ALA A 266 -41.56 -16.71 9.18
C ALA A 266 -40.63 -15.99 10.18
N LYS A 267 -40.14 -16.71 11.20
CA LYS A 267 -39.17 -16.18 12.18
C LYS A 267 -37.79 -15.90 11.59
N ASP A 268 -37.40 -16.64 10.54
CA ASP A 268 -36.10 -16.49 9.88
C ASP A 268 -36.07 -15.21 9.06
N TRP A 269 -37.20 -14.81 8.45
CA TRP A 269 -37.33 -13.53 7.76
C TRP A 269 -37.08 -12.34 8.68
N THR A 270 -37.61 -12.36 9.91
CA THR A 270 -37.34 -11.28 10.89
C THR A 270 -35.85 -11.17 11.22
N LYS A 271 -35.15 -12.30 11.35
CA LYS A 271 -33.71 -12.32 11.59
C LYS A 271 -32.90 -11.85 10.38
N LEU A 272 -33.33 -12.22 9.16
CA LEU A 272 -32.70 -11.77 7.92
C LEU A 272 -32.80 -10.26 7.75
N VAL A 273 -33.99 -9.69 7.96
CA VAL A 273 -34.20 -8.24 7.86
C VAL A 273 -33.30 -7.51 8.86
N SER A 274 -33.28 -7.95 10.11
CA SER A 274 -32.40 -7.35 11.13
C SER A 274 -30.90 -7.48 10.78
N GLY A 275 -30.48 -8.63 10.25
CA GLY A 275 -29.10 -8.84 9.79
C GLY A 275 -28.74 -7.99 8.58
N ALA A 276 -29.67 -7.84 7.63
CA ALA A 276 -29.50 -7.00 6.45
C ALA A 276 -29.40 -5.52 6.82
N ASP A 277 -30.21 -5.04 7.77
CA ASP A 277 -30.14 -3.67 8.27
C ASP A 277 -28.75 -3.37 8.85
N ARG A 278 -28.22 -4.26 9.71
CA ARG A 278 -26.87 -4.11 10.28
C ARG A 278 -25.79 -4.15 9.22
N LEU A 279 -25.90 -5.07 8.25
CA LEU A 279 -24.91 -5.21 7.19
C LEU A 279 -24.93 -4.03 6.22
N SER A 280 -26.11 -3.48 5.90
CA SER A 280 -26.27 -2.33 4.99
C SER A 280 -25.63 -1.04 5.53
N ALA A 281 -25.58 -0.90 6.85
CA ALA A 281 -24.96 0.24 7.52
C ALA A 281 -23.43 0.08 7.68
N ALA A 282 -22.89 -1.12 7.43
CA ALA A 282 -21.47 -1.40 7.61
C ALA A 282 -20.66 -0.91 6.38
N PRO A 283 -19.55 -0.18 6.58
CA PRO A 283 -18.70 0.30 5.47
C PRO A 283 -17.80 -0.83 4.92
N ILE A 284 -18.43 -1.89 4.38
CA ILE A 284 -17.75 -3.03 3.75
C ILE A 284 -17.92 -2.93 2.24
N PHE A 285 -16.81 -2.80 1.52
CA PHE A 285 -16.76 -2.62 0.07
C PHE A 285 -16.22 -3.90 -0.57
N ILE A 286 -17.00 -4.52 -1.45
CA ILE A 286 -16.63 -5.78 -2.11
C ILE A 286 -16.34 -5.52 -3.59
N ASP A 287 -15.24 -6.08 -4.07
CA ASP A 287 -14.86 -6.10 -5.47
C ASP A 287 -14.61 -7.55 -5.91
N ASP A 288 -15.42 -8.04 -6.84
CA ASP A 288 -15.34 -9.38 -7.40
C ASP A 288 -14.74 -9.45 -8.82
N THR A 289 -13.94 -8.44 -9.20
CA THR A 289 -13.24 -8.40 -10.50
C THR A 289 -12.26 -9.58 -10.61
N ALA A 290 -12.56 -10.53 -11.49
CA ALA A 290 -11.69 -11.68 -11.75
C ALA A 290 -10.34 -11.26 -12.33
N GLY A 291 -9.26 -11.86 -11.85
CA GLY A 291 -7.92 -11.65 -12.40
C GLY A 291 -7.35 -10.24 -12.19
N ILE A 292 -7.84 -9.49 -11.19
CA ILE A 292 -7.35 -8.14 -10.89
C ILE A 292 -5.82 -8.11 -10.72
N THR A 293 -5.19 -7.07 -11.24
CA THR A 293 -3.76 -6.81 -11.02
C THR A 293 -3.54 -6.11 -9.67
N VAL A 294 -2.31 -6.19 -9.13
CA VAL A 294 -1.97 -5.48 -7.88
C VAL A 294 -2.10 -3.95 -8.06
N MET A 295 -1.88 -3.44 -9.27
CA MET A 295 -1.96 -2.01 -9.58
C MET A 295 -3.40 -1.51 -9.52
N GLU A 296 -4.32 -2.20 -10.20
CA GLU A 296 -5.75 -1.87 -10.15
C GLU A 296 -6.30 -1.95 -8.72
N MET A 297 -5.93 -2.99 -7.97
CA MET A 297 -6.27 -3.12 -6.55
C MET A 297 -5.75 -1.92 -5.76
N ARG A 298 -4.48 -1.54 -5.95
CA ARG A 298 -3.86 -0.38 -5.28
C ARG A 298 -4.63 0.90 -5.57
N SER A 299 -4.99 1.16 -6.83
CA SER A 299 -5.74 2.36 -7.21
C SER A 299 -7.13 2.40 -6.57
N LYS A 300 -7.85 1.27 -6.53
CA LYS A 300 -9.15 1.15 -5.84
C LYS A 300 -9.03 1.33 -4.32
N ALA A 301 -8.02 0.73 -3.70
CA ALA A 301 -7.75 0.86 -2.26
C ALA A 301 -7.39 2.30 -1.86
N ARG A 302 -6.59 3.01 -2.67
CA ARG A 302 -6.27 4.43 -2.45
C ARG A 302 -7.53 5.31 -2.50
N ARG A 303 -8.41 5.09 -3.49
CA ARG A 303 -9.68 5.81 -3.59
C ARG A 303 -10.54 5.60 -2.34
N LEU A 304 -10.71 4.34 -1.90
CA LEU A 304 -11.44 4.03 -0.67
C LEU A 304 -10.78 4.61 0.59
N LYS A 305 -9.45 4.73 0.63
CA LYS A 305 -8.75 5.38 1.75
C LYS A 305 -9.14 6.86 1.85
N ILE A 306 -9.22 7.56 0.73
CA ILE A 306 -9.57 8.98 0.67
C ILE A 306 -11.05 9.18 0.99
N GLU A 307 -11.94 8.39 0.39
CA GLU A 307 -13.39 8.56 0.51
C GLU A 307 -13.95 8.08 1.86
N HIS A 308 -13.40 6.99 2.41
CA HIS A 308 -14.00 6.28 3.54
C HIS A 308 -13.04 5.98 4.69
N ASN A 309 -11.80 6.49 4.66
CA ASN A 309 -10.76 6.19 5.66
C ASN A 309 -10.57 4.68 5.89
N LEU A 310 -10.32 3.97 4.79
CA LEU A 310 -10.03 2.52 4.76
C LEU A 310 -9.13 2.07 5.91
N SER A 311 -9.56 0.99 6.60
CA SER A 311 -8.92 0.45 7.81
C SER A 311 -8.44 -1.00 7.67
N LEU A 312 -8.95 -1.75 6.69
CA LEU A 312 -8.51 -3.13 6.41
C LEU A 312 -8.67 -3.45 4.92
N ILE A 313 -7.71 -4.18 4.36
CA ILE A 313 -7.81 -4.79 3.02
C ILE A 313 -7.78 -6.31 3.18
N ILE A 314 -8.71 -7.02 2.54
CA ILE A 314 -8.75 -8.49 2.47
C ILE A 314 -8.71 -8.92 1.01
N ILE A 315 -7.92 -9.95 0.69
CA ILE A 315 -7.78 -10.50 -0.66
C ILE A 315 -8.01 -12.01 -0.61
N ASP A 316 -9.05 -12.50 -1.30
CA ASP A 316 -9.42 -13.93 -1.39
C ASP A 316 -9.41 -14.44 -2.84
N TYR A 317 -8.34 -15.05 -3.36
CA TYR A 317 -7.05 -15.38 -2.74
C TYR A 317 -5.91 -15.10 -3.73
N LEU A 318 -4.67 -14.97 -3.21
CA LEU A 318 -3.51 -14.45 -3.93
C LEU A 318 -3.22 -15.12 -5.27
N GLN A 319 -3.37 -16.45 -5.33
CA GLN A 319 -3.04 -17.24 -6.52
C GLN A 319 -4.02 -17.03 -7.69
N LEU A 320 -5.04 -16.18 -7.56
CA LEU A 320 -5.91 -15.76 -8.68
C LEU A 320 -5.57 -14.37 -9.21
N MET A 321 -4.63 -13.66 -8.58
CA MET A 321 -4.14 -12.39 -9.10
C MET A 321 -3.27 -12.59 -10.34
N GLN A 322 -3.35 -11.62 -11.25
CA GLN A 322 -2.47 -11.51 -12.41
C GLN A 322 -1.30 -10.58 -12.08
N GLY A 323 -0.09 -11.03 -12.40
CA GLY A 323 1.11 -10.22 -12.39
C GLY A 323 1.31 -9.48 -13.71
N SER A 324 2.25 -8.55 -13.70
CA SER A 324 2.50 -7.60 -14.79
C SER A 324 3.16 -8.21 -16.05
N GLY A 325 3.42 -9.53 -16.10
CA GLY A 325 4.21 -10.18 -17.15
C GLY A 325 3.40 -11.08 -18.10
N LYS A 326 3.55 -10.89 -19.42
CA LYS A 326 2.97 -11.73 -20.49
C LYS A 326 3.75 -13.06 -20.74
N GLY A 327 3.90 -13.94 -19.74
CA GLY A 327 4.72 -15.15 -19.90
C GLY A 327 4.10 -16.45 -19.39
N LYS A 328 3.59 -17.31 -20.29
CA LYS A 328 2.98 -18.63 -20.00
C LYS A 328 4.00 -19.73 -19.63
N GLY A 329 4.72 -19.60 -18.50
CA GLY A 329 5.66 -20.62 -17.99
C GLY A 329 5.56 -20.84 -16.47
N SER A 330 5.91 -22.03 -15.96
CA SER A 330 5.74 -22.37 -14.53
C SER A 330 6.76 -21.70 -13.59
N GLU A 331 8.00 -21.46 -14.06
CA GLU A 331 9.00 -20.66 -13.32
C GLU A 331 8.55 -19.21 -13.15
N ASN A 332 7.85 -18.65 -14.15
CA ASN A 332 7.29 -17.30 -14.05
C ASN A 332 6.27 -17.19 -12.92
N ARG A 333 5.54 -18.27 -12.56
CA ARG A 333 4.48 -18.17 -11.54
C ARG A 333 5.05 -17.94 -10.13
N GLN A 334 6.17 -18.57 -9.79
CA GLN A 334 6.82 -18.34 -8.49
C GLN A 334 7.35 -16.91 -8.39
N GLN A 335 7.95 -16.41 -9.47
CA GLN A 335 8.41 -15.03 -9.54
C GLN A 335 7.25 -14.03 -9.46
N GLU A 336 6.15 -14.32 -10.16
CA GLU A 336 4.93 -13.52 -10.15
C GLU A 336 4.32 -13.42 -8.74
N ILE A 337 4.20 -14.54 -8.03
CA ILE A 337 3.73 -14.55 -6.64
C ILE A 337 4.68 -13.75 -5.73
N SER A 338 5.98 -13.82 -5.99
CA SER A 338 6.99 -13.03 -5.25
C SER A 338 6.84 -11.53 -5.50
N GLU A 339 6.55 -11.13 -6.72
CA GLU A 339 6.28 -9.73 -7.08
C GLU A 339 4.97 -9.23 -6.47
N ILE A 340 3.93 -10.05 -6.49
CA ILE A 340 2.64 -9.76 -5.85
C ILE A 340 2.85 -9.57 -4.34
N SER A 341 3.53 -10.50 -3.69
CA SER A 341 3.85 -10.46 -2.26
C SER A 341 4.51 -9.15 -1.84
N ARG A 342 5.61 -8.79 -2.52
CA ARG A 342 6.34 -7.53 -2.28
C ARG A 342 5.45 -6.30 -2.53
N SER A 343 4.65 -6.34 -3.58
CA SER A 343 3.75 -5.24 -3.95
C SER A 343 2.64 -5.02 -2.92
N LEU A 344 2.13 -6.10 -2.33
CA LEU A 344 1.14 -6.04 -1.25
C LEU A 344 1.74 -5.55 0.06
N LYS A 345 2.96 -5.98 0.41
CA LYS A 345 3.66 -5.41 1.57
C LYS A 345 3.95 -3.91 1.39
N ALA A 346 4.34 -3.51 0.18
CA ALA A 346 4.50 -2.09 -0.15
C ALA A 346 3.18 -1.33 -0.04
N LEU A 347 2.07 -1.91 -0.53
CA LEU A 347 0.72 -1.33 -0.42
C LEU A 347 0.30 -1.12 1.04
N ALA A 348 0.51 -2.14 1.89
CA ALA A 348 0.19 -2.07 3.32
C ALA A 348 0.91 -0.89 3.99
N ARG A 349 2.21 -0.74 3.72
CA ARG A 349 3.04 0.36 4.25
C ARG A 349 2.64 1.72 3.71
N GLU A 350 2.35 1.80 2.42
CA GLU A 350 2.02 3.05 1.74
C GLU A 350 0.67 3.62 2.22
N ILE A 351 -0.36 2.77 2.33
CA ILE A 351 -1.69 3.18 2.79
C ILE A 351 -1.82 3.16 4.33
N ASN A 352 -0.80 2.62 5.01
CA ASN A 352 -0.74 2.42 6.45
C ASN A 352 -1.97 1.68 7.00
N VAL A 353 -2.26 0.51 6.41
CA VAL A 353 -3.45 -0.32 6.71
C VAL A 353 -3.02 -1.80 6.73
N PRO A 354 -3.53 -2.64 7.65
CA PRO A 354 -3.31 -4.08 7.59
C PRO A 354 -3.86 -4.66 6.28
N VAL A 355 -3.11 -5.57 5.67
CA VAL A 355 -3.53 -6.32 4.49
C VAL A 355 -3.59 -7.79 4.84
N ILE A 356 -4.79 -8.39 4.82
CA ILE A 356 -4.97 -9.83 4.93
C ILE A 356 -4.99 -10.43 3.54
N ALA A 357 -4.05 -11.34 3.30
CA ALA A 357 -3.93 -12.06 2.05
C ALA A 357 -4.17 -13.55 2.28
N LEU A 358 -5.17 -14.09 1.58
CA LEU A 358 -5.50 -15.50 1.63
C LEU A 358 -4.57 -16.26 0.67
N SER A 359 -3.93 -17.34 1.14
CA SER A 359 -3.13 -18.27 0.31
C SER A 359 -3.58 -19.73 0.41
N GLN A 360 -3.59 -20.47 -0.70
CA GLN A 360 -3.91 -21.91 -0.66
C GLN A 360 -2.64 -22.74 -0.43
N LEU A 361 -2.73 -23.79 0.40
CA LEU A 361 -1.61 -24.70 0.67
C LEU A 361 -1.47 -25.79 -0.41
N SER A 362 -0.23 -26.24 -0.64
CA SER A 362 0.06 -27.37 -1.51
C SER A 362 -0.65 -28.65 -1.04
N ARG A 363 -0.89 -29.59 -1.97
CA ARG A 363 -1.52 -30.89 -1.66
C ARG A 363 -0.61 -31.81 -0.85
N SER A 364 0.70 -31.53 -0.79
CA SER A 364 1.69 -32.29 -0.03
C SER A 364 1.38 -32.40 1.47
N VAL A 365 0.62 -31.46 2.03
CA VAL A 365 0.17 -31.50 3.43
C VAL A 365 -0.62 -32.78 3.73
N GLU A 366 -1.41 -33.26 2.77
CA GLU A 366 -2.34 -34.37 2.96
C GLU A 366 -1.67 -35.75 2.92
N SER A 367 -0.46 -35.85 2.37
CA SER A 367 0.30 -37.10 2.33
C SER A 367 1.10 -37.38 3.61
N ARG A 368 1.19 -36.40 4.52
CA ARG A 368 1.85 -36.58 5.82
C ARG A 368 0.94 -37.31 6.80
N GLN A 369 1.55 -38.05 7.74
CA GLN A 369 0.82 -38.59 8.89
C GLN A 369 0.21 -37.47 9.73
N VAL A 370 1.00 -36.42 10.01
CA VAL A 370 0.52 -35.20 10.66
C VAL A 370 0.17 -34.18 9.58
N LYS A 371 -1.14 -33.99 9.38
CA LYS A 371 -1.70 -33.08 8.37
C LYS A 371 -1.78 -31.62 8.82
N LYS A 372 -1.18 -31.27 9.97
CA LYS A 372 -1.08 -29.88 10.43
C LYS A 372 -0.16 -29.10 9.47
N PRO A 373 -0.58 -27.94 8.95
CA PRO A 373 0.25 -27.10 8.10
C PRO A 373 1.50 -26.54 8.80
N MET A 374 2.54 -26.28 8.04
CA MET A 374 3.78 -25.64 8.45
C MET A 374 4.28 -24.67 7.37
N LEU A 375 5.24 -23.81 7.70
CA LEU A 375 5.75 -22.77 6.79
C LEU A 375 6.24 -23.34 5.45
N SER A 376 6.87 -24.52 5.46
CA SER A 376 7.34 -25.19 4.25
C SER A 376 6.22 -25.65 3.29
N ASP A 377 4.95 -25.59 3.71
CA ASP A 377 3.81 -25.91 2.84
C ASP A 377 3.40 -24.72 1.94
N LEU A 378 3.97 -23.54 2.19
CA LEU A 378 3.89 -22.36 1.34
C LEU A 378 4.96 -22.37 0.23
N ARG A 379 5.79 -23.42 0.12
CA ARG A 379 7.06 -23.44 -0.64
C ARG A 379 6.96 -23.19 -2.14
N GLU A 380 5.80 -23.32 -2.77
CA GLU A 380 5.55 -22.79 -4.13
C GLU A 380 5.59 -21.25 -4.17
N SER A 381 5.81 -20.60 -3.02
CA SER A 381 5.72 -19.18 -2.77
C SER A 381 6.60 -18.75 -1.59
N GLY A 382 7.85 -19.23 -1.49
CA GLY A 382 8.75 -18.95 -0.35
C GLY A 382 8.96 -17.46 -0.04
N SER A 383 8.74 -16.58 -1.02
CA SER A 383 8.70 -15.12 -0.86
C SER A 383 7.52 -14.62 -0.03
N LEU A 384 6.35 -15.28 -0.08
CA LEU A 384 5.19 -14.93 0.75
C LEU A 384 5.51 -15.08 2.23
N GLU A 385 6.23 -16.14 2.59
CA GLU A 385 6.68 -16.33 3.97
C GLU A 385 7.62 -15.19 4.38
N GLN A 386 8.57 -14.81 3.53
CA GLN A 386 9.56 -13.78 3.86
C GLN A 386 8.91 -12.41 4.06
N ASP A 387 8.03 -12.00 3.15
CA ASP A 387 7.46 -10.65 3.13
C ASP A 387 6.36 -10.45 4.19
N ALA A 388 5.61 -11.50 4.55
CA ALA A 388 4.56 -11.41 5.55
C ALA A 388 5.12 -11.10 6.96
N ASP A 389 4.37 -10.31 7.73
CA ASP A 389 4.68 -10.02 9.13
C ASP A 389 4.06 -11.06 10.05
N ILE A 390 2.89 -11.58 9.67
CA ILE A 390 2.20 -12.69 10.34
C ILE A 390 1.86 -13.75 9.30
N VAL A 391 2.13 -15.01 9.62
CA VAL A 391 1.65 -16.18 8.86
C VAL A 391 0.81 -17.04 9.78
N ALA A 392 -0.45 -17.22 9.41
CA ALA A 392 -1.42 -18.03 10.13
C ALA A 392 -1.91 -19.20 9.27
N PHE A 393 -2.09 -20.37 9.87
CA PHE A 393 -2.73 -21.52 9.23
C PHE A 393 -4.07 -21.85 9.88
N LEU A 394 -5.05 -22.24 9.06
CA LEU A 394 -6.29 -22.83 9.58
C LEU A 394 -6.24 -24.35 9.43
N TYR A 395 -6.51 -25.04 10.53
CA TYR A 395 -6.54 -26.49 10.59
C TYR A 395 -7.76 -26.98 11.37
N ARG A 396 -8.42 -28.01 10.83
CA ARG A 396 -9.57 -28.66 11.46
C ARG A 396 -9.33 -30.16 11.49
N ASP A 397 -9.14 -30.70 12.69
CA ASP A 397 -8.87 -32.13 12.87
C ASP A 397 -10.09 -32.98 12.46
N ASP A 398 -11.29 -32.53 12.85
CA ASP A 398 -12.57 -33.19 12.55
C ASP A 398 -12.90 -33.33 11.05
N TYR A 399 -12.20 -32.61 10.18
CA TYR A 399 -12.31 -32.75 8.73
C TYR A 399 -11.58 -34.01 8.22
N TYR A 400 -10.44 -34.34 8.84
CA TYR A 400 -9.63 -35.49 8.46
C TYR A 400 -9.95 -36.73 9.29
N ASN A 401 -10.39 -36.52 10.53
CA ASN A 401 -10.63 -37.55 11.53
C ASN A 401 -12.10 -37.43 12.04
N PRO A 402 -13.05 -38.15 11.44
CA PRO A 402 -14.47 -38.05 11.80
C PRO A 402 -14.78 -38.38 13.28
N ASP A 403 -13.94 -39.23 13.89
CA ASP A 403 -14.06 -39.67 15.28
C ASP A 403 -13.33 -38.75 16.27
N SER A 404 -12.76 -37.62 15.80
CA SER A 404 -12.07 -36.65 16.65
C SER A 404 -12.98 -36.13 17.77
N GLU A 405 -12.43 -36.02 18.98
CA GLU A 405 -13.10 -35.38 20.11
C GLU A 405 -13.21 -33.85 19.92
N GLN A 406 -12.38 -33.26 19.05
CA GLN A 406 -12.36 -31.82 18.75
C GLN A 406 -13.35 -31.44 17.64
N LYS A 407 -14.61 -31.84 17.78
CA LYS A 407 -15.64 -31.57 16.75
C LYS A 407 -15.88 -30.07 16.59
N ASN A 408 -15.90 -29.61 15.35
CA ASN A 408 -16.08 -28.21 14.96
C ASN A 408 -15.02 -27.24 15.52
N ILE A 409 -13.94 -27.73 16.10
CA ILE A 409 -12.82 -26.87 16.54
C ILE A 409 -11.91 -26.59 15.35
N THR A 410 -11.54 -25.33 15.21
CA THR A 410 -10.57 -24.86 14.23
C THR A 410 -9.40 -24.24 14.95
N GLU A 411 -8.21 -24.77 14.67
CA GLU A 411 -6.94 -24.20 15.11
C GLU A 411 -6.54 -23.08 14.13
N VAL A 412 -6.30 -21.90 14.67
CA VAL A 412 -5.61 -20.78 14.03
C VAL A 412 -4.17 -20.79 14.52
N ILE A 413 -3.29 -21.40 13.73
CA ILE A 413 -1.89 -21.64 14.08
C ILE A 413 -1.08 -20.43 13.59
N ILE A 414 -0.63 -19.56 14.49
CA ILE A 414 0.28 -18.46 14.15
C ILE A 414 1.70 -19.05 14.04
N ALA A 415 2.12 -19.39 12.82
CA ALA A 415 3.41 -20.02 12.55
C ALA A 415 4.55 -19.00 12.41
N LYS A 416 4.24 -17.74 12.12
CA LYS A 416 5.19 -16.63 12.09
C LYS A 416 4.54 -15.38 12.65
N HIS A 417 5.27 -14.67 13.51
CA HIS A 417 4.91 -13.33 13.95
C HIS A 417 6.18 -12.50 14.17
N ARG A 418 6.37 -11.43 13.38
CA ARG A 418 7.59 -10.60 13.46
C ARG A 418 7.74 -9.81 14.78
N ASN A 419 6.60 -9.43 15.37
CA ASN A 419 6.54 -8.48 16.48
C ASN A 419 5.96 -9.09 17.77
N GLY A 420 5.79 -10.41 17.82
CA GLY A 420 5.11 -11.09 18.91
C GLY A 420 5.33 -12.61 18.90
N PRO A 421 4.75 -13.34 19.86
CA PRO A 421 4.91 -14.78 19.97
C PRO A 421 4.17 -15.55 18.87
N VAL A 422 4.62 -16.78 18.63
CA VAL A 422 3.91 -17.79 17.84
C VAL A 422 3.15 -18.71 18.78
N ASP A 423 1.88 -18.97 18.50
CA ASP A 423 1.05 -19.89 19.28
C ASP A 423 -0.17 -20.33 18.44
N THR A 424 -0.94 -21.27 18.97
CA THR A 424 -2.20 -21.73 18.35
C THR A 424 -3.39 -21.26 19.16
N VAL A 425 -4.30 -20.56 18.49
CA VAL A 425 -5.61 -20.18 19.05
C VAL A 425 -6.66 -21.17 18.55
N GLN A 426 -7.58 -21.57 19.40
CA GLN A 426 -8.67 -22.45 19.03
C GLN A 426 -9.99 -21.68 18.98
N LEU A 427 -10.73 -21.85 17.88
CA LEU A 427 -12.05 -21.24 17.66
C LEU A 427 -13.08 -22.33 17.37
N PHE A 428 -14.33 -22.08 17.74
CA PHE A 428 -15.44 -22.94 17.37
C PHE A 428 -16.04 -22.50 16.03
N PHE A 429 -16.20 -23.44 15.10
CA PHE A 429 -16.76 -23.19 13.78
C PHE A 429 -18.19 -23.72 13.66
N HIS A 430 -19.17 -22.81 13.68
CA HIS A 430 -20.57 -23.09 13.42
C HIS A 430 -20.78 -23.32 11.91
N LYS A 431 -20.55 -24.55 11.46
CA LYS A 431 -20.65 -24.96 10.04
C LYS A 431 -21.95 -24.49 9.38
N GLN A 432 -23.09 -24.66 10.05
CA GLN A 432 -24.39 -24.29 9.50
C GLN A 432 -24.49 -22.80 9.16
N PHE A 433 -23.84 -21.93 9.94
CA PHE A 433 -23.93 -20.48 9.82
C PHE A 433 -22.69 -19.85 9.15
N THR A 434 -21.68 -20.66 8.81
CA THR A 434 -20.37 -20.17 8.36
C THR A 434 -19.73 -19.16 9.33
N LYS A 435 -19.92 -19.39 10.64
CA LYS A 435 -19.55 -18.46 11.71
C LYS A 435 -18.47 -19.03 12.63
N PHE A 436 -17.52 -18.21 13.02
CA PHE A 436 -16.52 -18.52 14.04
C PHE A 436 -16.88 -17.83 15.37
N SER A 437 -16.56 -18.46 16.49
CA SER A 437 -16.70 -17.87 17.83
C SER A 437 -15.56 -18.31 18.75
N ASP A 438 -15.24 -17.47 19.74
CA ASP A 438 -14.33 -17.84 20.83
C ASP A 438 -14.83 -19.11 21.54
N LEU A 439 -13.92 -20.01 21.91
CA LEU A 439 -14.23 -21.22 22.67
C LEU A 439 -14.84 -20.92 24.05
N SER A 440 -14.36 -19.85 24.70
CA SER A 440 -14.85 -19.40 26.01
C SER A 440 -16.31 -18.94 26.02
N LYS A 441 -16.94 -18.80 24.84
CA LYS A 441 -18.35 -18.39 24.67
C LYS A 441 -19.32 -19.55 24.42
N LEU A 442 -18.87 -20.81 24.45
CA LEU A 442 -19.80 -21.93 24.33
C LEU A 442 -20.71 -21.97 25.57
N PRO A 443 -22.05 -21.87 25.42
CA PRO A 443 -22.95 -22.26 26.49
C PRO A 443 -22.78 -23.76 26.72
N GLY A 444 -22.62 -24.15 27.99
CA GLY A 444 -22.61 -25.55 28.41
C GLY A 444 -23.93 -26.26 28.13
#